data_AF-A0A357B0K4-F1
#
_entry.id   AF-A0A357B0K4-F1
#
_cell.length_a   1.000
_cell.length_b   1.000
_cell.length_c   1.000
_cell.angle_alpha   90.00
_cell.angle_beta   90.00
_cell.angle_gamma   90.00
#
_symmetry.space_group_name_H-M   'P 1'
#
loop_
_entity.id
_entity.type
_entity.pdbx_description
1 polymer ?
#
loop_
_entity_poly.entity_id
_entity_poly.type
_entity_poly.pdbx_seq_one_letter_code
_entity_poly.pdbx_strand_id
1 'polypeptide(L)'
;MNSKLRKGVLILCSIVLICCIAGLPCHYVRQRLEDRVDGQVSALLSETPPLEPQPTPSPLPEPTPSPIPQVLEKYAALAAENPDAIGWLKIEGTAIDNVVMHTPDEPDKYLHIDFYGNYSNRGTLYLDEACDIWESDNLIIYGHHMQSSAMFGDLDYFASQAYWENHKFIQFDTVYEERTYEVVAAFYARVLYQNEEGFRYYRFIDAEDESAFNEYVDFIAENQCYDTGVGIEYGDRLLTLSTCAYHVENGRFAVVARLVTDEDDPPAADTADEAAAGSSGGLVAIEDGPAPLAAAPGSEPAGADASVAASAVYSRQSFSTDMIFLALGLLASGTGLLSLSGAGRRKK
;
A
#
# COMPACT_ATOMS: atom_id res chain seq x y z
N MET A 1 -33.24 -37.20 8.13
CA MET A 1 -31.99 -36.58 8.64
C MET A 1 -31.64 -37.22 10.00
N ASN A 2 -30.44 -37.82 10.11
CA ASN A 2 -29.99 -38.58 11.30
C ASN A 2 -29.93 -37.69 12.56
N SER A 3 -30.41 -38.17 13.70
CA SER A 3 -30.44 -37.40 14.97
C SER A 3 -29.05 -37.03 15.49
N LYS A 4 -28.04 -37.84 15.19
CA LYS A 4 -26.63 -37.52 15.49
C LYS A 4 -26.12 -36.38 14.62
N LEU A 5 -26.52 -36.35 13.34
CA LEU A 5 -26.16 -35.28 12.41
C LEU A 5 -26.78 -33.94 12.82
N ARG A 6 -28.05 -33.94 13.26
CA ARG A 6 -28.73 -32.73 13.77
C ARG A 6 -28.03 -32.12 14.99
N LYS A 7 -27.64 -32.97 15.96
CA LYS A 7 -26.91 -32.52 17.15
C LYS A 7 -25.53 -31.97 16.79
N GLY A 8 -24.82 -32.63 15.87
CA GLY A 8 -23.53 -32.15 15.37
C GLY A 8 -23.62 -30.77 14.73
N VAL A 9 -24.62 -30.55 13.87
CA VAL A 9 -24.85 -29.25 13.23
C VAL A 9 -25.18 -28.17 14.26
N LEU A 10 -26.04 -28.44 15.25
CA LEU A 10 -26.38 -27.47 16.30
C LEU A 10 -25.17 -27.08 17.17
N ILE A 11 -24.29 -28.03 17.48
CA ILE A 11 -23.06 -27.75 18.23
C ILE A 11 -22.13 -26.87 17.40
N LEU A 12 -21.93 -27.19 16.12
CA LEU A 12 -21.10 -26.38 15.22
C LEU A 12 -21.63 -24.95 15.10
N CYS A 13 -22.94 -24.78 14.87
CA CYS A 13 -23.56 -23.45 14.81
C CYS A 13 -23.42 -22.67 16.12
N SER A 14 -23.50 -23.34 17.28
CA SER A 14 -23.33 -22.70 18.58
C SER A 14 -21.88 -22.23 18.78
N ILE A 15 -20.89 -23.00 18.33
CA ILE A 15 -19.47 -22.60 18.38
C ILE A 15 -19.22 -21.39 17.49
N VAL A 16 -19.70 -21.42 16.23
CA VAL A 16 -19.57 -20.28 15.31
C VAL A 16 -20.20 -19.03 15.89
N LEU A 17 -21.40 -19.15 16.47
CA LEU A 17 -22.09 -18.02 17.11
C LEU A 17 -21.27 -17.43 18.28
N ILE A 18 -20.70 -18.29 19.15
CA ILE A 18 -19.85 -17.84 20.25
C ILE A 18 -18.60 -17.14 19.71
N CYS A 19 -17.96 -17.68 18.68
CA CYS A 19 -16.81 -17.06 18.02
C CYS A 19 -17.17 -15.69 17.42
N CYS A 20 -18.33 -15.55 16.78
CA CYS A 20 -18.77 -14.25 16.26
C CYS A 20 -19.05 -13.24 17.38
N ILE A 21 -19.71 -13.67 18.46
CA ILE A 21 -20.07 -12.80 19.59
C ILE A 21 -18.83 -12.31 20.33
N ALA A 22 -17.78 -13.13 20.46
CA ALA A 22 -16.55 -12.71 21.13
C ALA A 22 -15.55 -12.03 20.17
N GLY A 23 -15.44 -12.54 18.94
CA GLY A 23 -14.44 -12.12 17.97
C GLY A 23 -14.71 -10.76 17.35
N LEU A 24 -15.96 -10.49 16.95
CA LEU A 24 -16.30 -9.21 16.29
C LEU A 24 -16.12 -8.00 17.22
N PRO A 25 -16.56 -8.02 18.49
CA PRO A 25 -16.30 -6.90 19.41
C PRO A 25 -14.81 -6.72 19.70
N CYS A 26 -14.04 -7.81 19.84
CA CYS A 26 -12.60 -7.75 20.04
C CYS A 26 -11.90 -7.08 18.84
N HIS A 27 -12.25 -7.50 17.63
CA HIS A 27 -11.76 -6.91 16.38
C HIS A 27 -12.13 -5.42 16.29
N TYR A 28 -13.38 -5.06 16.59
CA TYR A 28 -13.86 -3.68 16.54
C TYR A 28 -13.13 -2.77 17.56
N VAL A 29 -12.97 -3.23 18.81
CA VAL A 29 -12.24 -2.48 19.84
C VAL A 29 -10.79 -2.30 19.43
N ARG A 30 -10.17 -3.32 18.84
CA ARG A 30 -8.80 -3.25 18.35
C ARG A 30 -8.65 -2.21 17.24
N GLN A 31 -9.48 -2.24 16.21
CA GLN A 31 -9.45 -1.22 15.15
C GLN A 31 -9.61 0.20 15.71
N ARG A 32 -10.53 0.38 16.67
CA ARG A 32 -10.71 1.67 17.35
C ARG A 32 -9.50 2.12 18.17
N LEU A 33 -8.68 1.20 18.67
CA LEU A 33 -7.45 1.56 19.37
C LEU A 33 -6.39 2.01 18.37
N GLU A 34 -6.23 1.29 17.26
CA GLU A 34 -5.30 1.65 16.18
C GLU A 34 -5.68 3.01 15.57
N ASP A 35 -6.97 3.25 15.26
CA ASP A 35 -7.44 4.56 14.76
C ASP A 35 -7.24 5.71 15.77
N ARG A 36 -7.26 5.40 17.07
CA ARG A 36 -6.98 6.40 18.11
C ARG A 36 -5.50 6.76 18.14
N VAL A 37 -4.62 5.78 17.98
CA VAL A 37 -3.18 6.02 17.85
C VAL A 37 -2.92 6.91 16.63
N ASP A 38 -3.46 6.56 15.46
CA ASP A 38 -3.33 7.36 14.24
C ASP A 38 -3.79 8.82 14.47
N GLY A 39 -4.94 9.00 15.13
CA GLY A 39 -5.47 10.32 15.47
C GLY A 39 -4.62 11.10 16.47
N GLN A 40 -4.00 10.43 17.45
CA GLN A 40 -3.06 11.07 18.39
C GLN A 40 -1.77 11.50 17.69
N VAL A 41 -1.24 10.66 16.81
CA VAL A 41 -0.03 10.94 16.03
C VAL A 41 -0.27 12.09 15.05
N SER A 42 -1.39 12.10 14.34
CA SER A 42 -1.79 13.20 13.46
C SER A 42 -1.99 14.52 14.23
N ALA A 43 -2.51 14.46 15.47
CA ALA A 43 -2.65 15.65 16.31
C ALA A 43 -1.30 16.31 16.65
N LEU A 44 -0.19 15.55 16.70
CA LEU A 44 1.15 16.10 16.92
C LEU A 44 1.56 17.10 15.82
N LEU A 45 1.04 16.96 14.59
CA LEU A 45 1.30 17.94 13.51
C LEU A 45 0.59 19.28 13.72
N SER A 46 -0.44 19.31 14.56
CA SER A 46 -1.19 20.52 14.91
C SER A 46 -0.75 21.12 16.25
N GLU A 47 -0.02 20.36 17.06
CA GLU A 47 0.53 20.82 18.32
C GLU A 47 1.83 21.58 18.04
N THR A 48 1.73 22.90 17.90
CA THR A 48 2.92 23.74 18.03
C THR A 48 3.45 23.56 19.46
N PRO A 49 4.69 23.08 19.66
CA PRO A 49 5.26 22.99 21.00
C PRO A 49 5.16 24.37 21.66
N PRO A 50 4.74 24.49 22.92
CA PRO A 50 4.80 25.75 23.63
C PRO A 50 6.23 26.27 23.51
N LEU A 51 6.40 27.46 22.94
CA LEU A 51 7.68 28.17 22.90
C LEU A 51 8.23 28.18 24.32
N GLU A 52 9.16 27.27 24.62
CA GLU A 52 9.92 27.34 25.86
C GLU A 52 10.61 28.70 25.80
N PRO A 53 10.42 29.57 26.81
CA PRO A 53 10.97 30.91 26.76
C PRO A 53 12.48 30.80 26.65
N GLN A 54 12.97 31.01 25.43
CA GLN A 54 14.38 31.22 25.16
C GLN A 54 14.84 32.28 26.15
N PRO A 55 15.89 32.02 26.95
CA PRO A 55 16.37 32.99 27.91
C PRO A 55 16.59 34.31 27.19
N THR A 56 16.02 35.39 27.74
CA THR A 56 16.13 36.77 27.26
C THR A 56 17.50 36.99 26.61
N PRO A 57 17.58 37.38 25.33
CA PRO A 57 18.87 37.52 24.65
C PRO A 57 19.68 38.61 25.36
N SER A 58 20.66 38.17 26.14
CA SER A 58 21.83 38.95 26.48
C SER A 58 22.56 39.26 25.17
N PRO A 59 23.07 40.47 24.93
CA PRO A 59 23.72 40.79 23.66
C PRO A 59 25.02 39.98 23.52
N LEU A 60 24.96 38.89 22.75
CA LEU A 60 26.10 38.06 22.35
C LEU A 60 25.79 37.41 20.99
N PRO A 61 26.84 37.02 20.25
CA PRO A 61 27.12 37.45 18.88
C PRO A 61 26.15 36.89 17.84
N GLU A 62 26.20 37.44 16.63
CA GLU A 62 25.43 36.99 15.45
C GLU A 62 25.38 35.45 15.34
N PRO A 63 24.22 34.88 14.96
CA PRO A 63 24.06 33.43 14.87
C PRO A 63 25.03 32.86 13.82
N THR A 64 26.01 32.10 14.28
CA THR A 64 26.81 31.22 13.43
C THR A 64 25.85 30.20 12.79
N PRO A 65 25.82 30.04 11.45
CA PRO A 65 24.99 29.03 10.82
C PRO A 65 25.46 27.64 11.26
N SER A 66 24.60 26.92 11.99
CA SER A 66 24.78 25.51 12.28
C SER A 66 24.60 24.70 10.98
N PRO A 67 25.48 23.74 10.66
CA PRO A 67 25.41 22.93 9.45
C PRO A 67 24.39 21.78 9.51
N ILE A 68 23.57 21.69 10.56
CA ILE A 68 22.58 20.62 10.74
C ILE A 68 21.20 21.17 10.34
N PRO A 69 20.47 20.54 9.39
CA PRO A 69 19.12 20.93 9.03
C PRO A 69 18.24 20.99 10.28
N GLN A 70 17.54 22.11 10.47
CA GLN A 70 16.61 22.26 11.59
C GLN A 70 15.31 21.52 11.27
N VAL A 71 14.78 20.80 12.26
CA VAL A 71 13.47 20.16 12.15
C VAL A 71 12.41 21.24 11.89
N LEU A 72 11.55 21.02 10.91
CA LEU A 72 10.44 21.91 10.59
C LEU A 72 9.49 22.01 11.77
N GLU A 73 8.99 23.21 12.05
CA GLU A 73 8.10 23.48 13.19
C GLU A 73 6.88 22.55 13.21
N LYS A 74 6.30 22.27 12.03
CA LYS A 74 5.20 21.32 11.80
C LYS A 74 5.49 19.91 12.32
N TYR A 75 6.74 19.47 12.27
CA TYR A 75 7.18 18.12 12.65
C TYR A 75 7.92 18.08 14.00
N ALA A 76 8.07 19.21 14.68
CA ALA A 76 8.84 19.30 15.92
C ALA A 76 8.27 18.42 17.04
N ALA A 77 6.96 18.44 17.26
CA ALA A 77 6.31 17.61 18.26
C ALA A 77 6.38 16.12 17.91
N LEU A 78 6.23 15.77 16.63
CA LEU A 78 6.37 14.40 16.13
C LEU A 78 7.76 13.83 16.40
N ALA A 79 8.81 14.55 15.98
CA ALA A 79 10.20 14.14 16.17
C ALA A 79 10.62 14.11 17.64
N ALA A 80 10.02 14.96 18.49
CA ALA A 80 10.27 14.97 19.93
C ALA A 80 9.61 13.78 20.64
N GLU A 81 8.42 13.38 20.22
CA GLU A 81 7.68 12.26 20.82
C GLU A 81 8.29 10.91 20.45
N ASN A 82 8.70 10.71 19.19
CA ASN A 82 9.45 9.53 18.78
C ASN A 82 10.58 9.89 17.79
N PRO A 83 11.86 9.72 18.16
CA PRO A 83 13.00 10.04 17.31
C PRO A 83 13.17 9.12 16.09
N ASP A 84 12.49 7.96 16.07
CA ASP A 84 12.47 7.07 14.89
C ASP A 84 11.58 7.66 13.77
N ALA A 85 10.79 8.71 14.02
CA ALA A 85 9.94 9.34 13.02
C ALA A 85 10.78 10.24 12.09
N ILE A 86 10.84 9.88 10.81
CA ILE A 86 11.64 10.61 9.82
C ILE A 86 10.82 11.47 8.87
N GLY A 87 9.49 11.34 8.90
CA GLY A 87 8.65 12.10 7.99
C GLY A 87 7.18 11.72 8.04
N TRP A 88 6.44 12.28 7.08
CA TRP A 88 5.01 12.10 6.92
C TRP A 88 4.68 11.86 5.45
N LEU A 89 3.93 10.80 5.16
CA LEU A 89 3.51 10.42 3.83
C LEU A 89 2.01 10.64 3.67
N LYS A 90 1.65 11.40 2.62
CA LYS A 90 0.27 11.73 2.30
C LYS A 90 0.00 11.62 0.80
N ILE A 91 -1.10 11.00 0.43
CA ILE A 91 -1.65 11.04 -0.92
C ILE A 91 -3.06 11.62 -0.82
N GLU A 92 -3.24 12.83 -1.35
CA GLU A 92 -4.51 13.56 -1.28
C GLU A 92 -5.65 12.72 -1.87
N GLY A 93 -6.84 12.77 -1.27
CA GLY A 93 -7.99 11.97 -1.74
C GLY A 93 -7.97 10.48 -1.36
N THR A 94 -6.95 10.01 -0.63
CA THR A 94 -6.83 8.60 -0.20
C THR A 94 -6.77 8.45 1.33
N ALA A 95 -6.78 7.21 1.84
CA ALA A 95 -6.56 6.91 3.26
C ALA A 95 -5.06 6.92 3.67
N ILE A 96 -4.14 7.15 2.73
CA ILE A 96 -2.71 7.22 2.99
C ILE A 96 -2.37 8.62 3.49
N ASP A 97 -2.32 8.76 4.82
CA ASP A 97 -1.96 9.99 5.55
C ASP A 97 -1.34 9.58 6.90
N ASN A 98 -0.06 9.19 6.89
CA ASN A 98 0.57 8.52 8.03
C ASN A 98 2.04 8.93 8.23
N VAL A 99 2.51 8.81 9.47
CA VAL A 99 3.93 8.93 9.84
C VAL A 99 4.76 7.81 9.19
N VAL A 100 6.00 8.15 8.83
CA VAL A 100 7.01 7.20 8.35
C VAL A 100 8.14 7.10 9.36
N MET A 101 8.44 5.88 9.77
CA MET A 101 9.48 5.55 10.74
C MET A 101 10.75 5.04 10.05
N HIS A 102 11.90 5.14 10.69
CA HIS A 102 13.14 4.57 10.16
C HIS A 102 14.06 4.09 11.28
N THR A 103 14.52 2.85 11.16
CA THR A 103 15.41 2.20 12.14
C THR A 103 16.50 1.40 11.42
N PRO A 104 17.61 2.05 11.01
CA PRO A 104 18.71 1.41 10.27
C PRO A 104 19.27 0.15 10.95
N ASP A 105 19.29 0.14 12.29
CA ASP A 105 19.86 -0.96 13.07
C ASP A 105 18.85 -2.08 13.38
N GLU A 106 17.56 -1.86 13.13
CA GLU A 106 16.47 -2.80 13.44
C GLU A 106 15.51 -2.94 12.23
N PRO A 107 15.89 -3.75 11.21
CA PRO A 107 15.05 -4.01 10.04
C PRO A 107 13.67 -4.51 10.44
N ASP A 108 12.63 -4.08 9.71
CA ASP A 108 11.23 -4.46 9.89
C ASP A 108 10.63 -4.19 11.29
N LYS A 109 11.29 -3.42 12.17
CA LYS A 109 10.80 -3.13 13.54
C LYS A 109 9.35 -2.64 13.55
N TYR A 110 9.00 -1.74 12.64
CA TYR A 110 7.68 -1.12 12.57
C TYR A 110 6.64 -1.92 11.79
N LEU A 111 6.98 -3.13 11.31
CA LEU A 111 6.02 -4.03 10.67
C LEU A 111 4.85 -4.39 11.60
N HIS A 112 5.12 -4.60 12.90
CA HIS A 112 4.11 -4.96 13.90
C HIS A 112 4.13 -4.08 15.14
N ILE A 113 4.66 -2.87 15.00
CA ILE A 113 4.83 -1.91 16.08
C ILE A 113 4.19 -0.57 15.67
N ASP A 114 3.40 0.01 16.57
CA ASP A 114 2.86 1.36 16.40
C ASP A 114 3.89 2.45 16.74
N PHE A 115 3.53 3.70 16.46
CA PHE A 115 4.34 4.88 16.78
C PHE A 115 4.79 4.96 18.24
N TYR A 116 4.05 4.38 19.20
CA TYR A 116 4.38 4.42 20.63
C TYR A 116 5.14 3.18 21.11
N GLY A 117 5.56 2.29 20.20
CA GLY A 117 6.31 1.08 20.54
C GLY A 117 5.44 -0.10 20.99
N ASN A 118 4.11 -0.03 20.86
CA ASN A 118 3.21 -1.12 21.22
C ASN A 118 2.93 -2.03 20.02
N TYR A 119 2.52 -3.27 20.30
CA TYR A 119 2.12 -4.20 19.25
C TYR A 119 0.90 -3.71 18.46
N SER A 120 1.05 -3.65 17.13
CA SER A 120 0.01 -3.26 16.18
C SER A 120 -0.09 -4.27 15.05
N ASN A 121 -1.30 -4.57 14.59
CA ASN A 121 -1.54 -5.48 13.46
C ASN A 121 -1.37 -4.72 12.15
N ARG A 122 -1.64 -3.41 12.18
CA ARG A 122 -1.45 -2.48 11.06
C ARG A 122 0.01 -2.07 10.92
N GLY A 123 0.80 -2.19 12.00
CA GLY A 123 2.16 -1.67 12.05
C GLY A 123 2.17 -0.14 11.92
N THR A 124 3.29 0.38 11.43
CA THR A 124 3.47 1.77 11.00
C THR A 124 4.22 1.76 9.67
N LEU A 125 4.05 2.77 8.82
CA LEU A 125 4.87 2.88 7.61
C LEU A 125 6.34 3.05 8.00
N TYR A 126 7.23 2.38 7.28
CA TYR A 126 8.66 2.44 7.59
C TYR A 126 9.54 2.47 6.34
N LEU A 127 10.62 3.23 6.42
CA LEU A 127 11.67 3.30 5.42
C LEU A 127 12.57 2.06 5.54
N ASP A 128 13.00 1.52 4.40
CA ASP A 128 14.00 0.46 4.30
C ASP A 128 15.29 0.84 5.05
N GLU A 129 15.85 -0.08 5.82
CA GLU A 129 17.00 0.19 6.70
C GLU A 129 18.26 0.65 5.97
N ALA A 130 18.38 0.33 4.68
CA ALA A 130 19.53 0.66 3.87
C ALA A 130 19.42 2.05 3.22
N CYS A 131 18.26 2.71 3.32
CA CYS A 131 18.07 4.06 2.78
C CYS A 131 18.69 5.13 3.70
N ASP A 132 19.26 6.16 3.09
CA ASP A 132 19.58 7.43 3.72
C ASP A 132 18.67 8.53 3.15
N ILE A 133 17.95 9.26 4.01
CA ILE A 133 16.97 10.27 3.61
C ILE A 133 17.58 11.47 2.85
N TRP A 134 18.90 11.65 2.92
CA TRP A 134 19.67 12.72 2.29
C TRP A 134 20.35 12.26 1.00
N GLU A 135 20.94 11.07 1.06
CA GLU A 135 21.87 10.62 0.03
C GLU A 135 21.25 9.62 -0.96
N SER A 136 20.23 8.86 -0.57
CA SER A 136 19.75 7.76 -1.40
C SER A 136 19.01 8.21 -2.65
N ASP A 137 19.24 7.48 -3.75
CA ASP A 137 18.58 7.75 -5.03
C ASP A 137 17.11 7.35 -5.01
N ASN A 138 16.75 6.28 -4.30
CA ASN A 138 15.39 5.78 -4.17
C ASN A 138 15.07 5.44 -2.72
N LEU A 139 14.10 6.17 -2.15
CA LEU A 139 13.58 5.89 -0.82
C LEU A 139 12.48 4.83 -0.91
N ILE A 140 12.69 3.68 -0.27
CA ILE A 140 11.71 2.58 -0.29
C ILE A 140 10.94 2.55 1.02
N ILE A 141 9.64 2.85 0.96
CA ILE A 141 8.74 2.83 2.12
C ILE A 141 7.86 1.58 2.04
N TYR A 142 7.78 0.84 3.14
CA TYR A 142 6.93 -0.33 3.29
C TYR A 142 5.73 -0.04 4.20
N GLY A 143 4.65 -0.77 3.94
CA GLY A 143 3.44 -0.73 4.74
C GLY A 143 2.55 -1.94 4.49
N HIS A 144 1.73 -2.29 5.49
CA HIS A 144 0.77 -3.37 5.35
C HIS A 144 -0.36 -3.04 4.37
N HIS A 145 -0.75 -4.04 3.56
CA HIS A 145 -1.94 -3.97 2.72
C HIS A 145 -3.17 -4.37 3.54
N MET A 146 -3.84 -3.39 4.15
CA MET A 146 -4.99 -3.64 5.01
C MET A 146 -6.29 -3.65 4.19
N GLN A 147 -7.16 -4.64 4.42
CA GLN A 147 -8.51 -4.69 3.83
C GLN A 147 -9.41 -3.51 4.26
N SER A 148 -9.02 -2.79 5.32
CA SER A 148 -9.71 -1.61 5.81
C SER A 148 -9.25 -0.31 5.14
N SER A 149 -8.51 -0.38 4.03
CA SER A 149 -7.90 0.76 3.31
C SER A 149 -6.80 1.51 4.06
N ALA A 150 -6.65 1.25 5.36
CA ALA A 150 -5.57 1.74 6.19
C ALA A 150 -4.15 1.42 5.67
N MET A 151 -3.16 2.21 6.08
CA MET A 151 -1.75 2.04 5.68
C MET A 151 -1.65 2.01 4.14
N PHE A 152 -1.16 0.93 3.53
CA PHE A 152 -1.12 0.77 2.07
C PHE A 152 -2.25 -0.11 1.53
N GLY A 153 -3.39 -0.13 2.23
CA GLY A 153 -4.60 -0.86 1.82
C GLY A 153 -5.14 -0.42 0.46
N ASP A 154 -5.05 0.86 0.13
CA ASP A 154 -5.52 1.41 -1.16
C ASP A 154 -4.40 1.53 -2.22
N LEU A 155 -3.17 1.10 -1.91
CA LEU A 155 -2.04 1.32 -2.81
C LEU A 155 -2.21 0.56 -4.13
N ASP A 156 -2.84 -0.62 -4.12
CA ASP A 156 -3.08 -1.43 -5.32
C ASP A 156 -4.15 -0.84 -6.27
N TYR A 157 -4.89 0.18 -5.85
CA TYR A 157 -5.79 0.93 -6.74
C TYR A 157 -5.03 1.70 -7.81
N PHE A 158 -3.74 2.00 -7.59
CA PHE A 158 -2.84 2.50 -8.63
C PHE A 158 -2.62 1.50 -9.78
N ALA A 159 -3.11 0.25 -9.72
CA ALA A 159 -3.17 -0.60 -10.91
C ALA A 159 -4.14 -0.06 -11.99
N SER A 160 -5.05 0.85 -11.60
CA SER A 160 -5.98 1.53 -12.50
C SER A 160 -5.44 2.88 -12.95
N GLN A 161 -5.29 3.07 -14.26
CA GLN A 161 -4.91 4.36 -14.85
C GLN A 161 -5.82 5.50 -14.39
N ALA A 162 -7.14 5.27 -14.33
CA ALA A 162 -8.09 6.30 -13.89
C ALA A 162 -7.90 6.69 -12.41
N TYR A 163 -7.44 5.76 -11.56
CA TYR A 163 -7.13 6.08 -10.16
C TYR A 163 -5.89 6.96 -10.08
N TRP A 164 -4.83 6.63 -10.83
CA TRP A 164 -3.62 7.45 -10.92
C TRP A 164 -3.89 8.85 -11.49
N GLU A 165 -4.73 8.97 -12.52
CA GLU A 165 -5.08 10.28 -13.11
C GLU A 165 -5.65 11.26 -12.08
N ASN A 166 -6.30 10.75 -11.03
CA ASN A 166 -6.86 11.54 -9.93
C ASN A 166 -5.90 11.68 -8.72
N HIS A 167 -4.80 10.93 -8.68
CA HIS A 167 -3.88 10.85 -7.54
C HIS A 167 -2.41 10.83 -8.00
N LYS A 168 -2.05 11.75 -8.90
CA LYS A 168 -0.73 11.78 -9.56
C LYS A 168 0.43 12.12 -8.63
N PHE A 169 0.16 12.83 -7.54
CA PHE A 169 1.19 13.37 -6.66
C PHE A 169 1.14 12.71 -5.28
N ILE A 170 2.32 12.44 -4.75
CA ILE A 170 2.57 11.89 -3.42
C ILE A 170 3.37 12.95 -2.65
N GLN A 171 2.86 13.37 -1.50
CA GLN A 171 3.62 14.21 -0.60
C GLN A 171 4.36 13.33 0.39
N PHE A 172 5.68 13.45 0.44
CA PHE A 172 6.50 12.80 1.47
C PHE A 172 7.43 13.84 2.08
N ASP A 173 6.98 14.45 3.16
CA ASP A 173 7.80 15.39 3.89
C ASP A 173 8.74 14.60 4.79
N THR A 174 10.02 14.93 4.78
CA THR A 174 10.87 14.56 5.90
C THR A 174 10.59 15.52 7.06
N VAL A 175 11.07 15.21 8.27
CA VAL A 175 10.99 16.18 9.37
C VAL A 175 11.79 17.47 9.11
N TYR A 176 12.58 17.54 8.03
CA TYR A 176 13.46 18.66 7.69
C TYR A 176 13.03 19.45 6.46
N GLU A 177 12.32 18.83 5.52
CA GLU A 177 11.87 19.47 4.28
C GLU A 177 10.61 18.82 3.73
N GLU A 178 9.78 19.63 3.08
CA GLU A 178 8.58 19.18 2.37
C GLU A 178 8.94 18.77 0.94
N ARG A 179 8.44 17.63 0.47
CA ARG A 179 8.74 17.12 -0.88
C ARG A 179 7.48 16.59 -1.55
N THR A 180 7.35 16.89 -2.84
CA THR A 180 6.29 16.36 -3.70
C THR A 180 6.90 15.44 -4.73
N TYR A 181 6.29 14.28 -4.95
CA TYR A 181 6.71 13.28 -5.91
C TYR A 181 5.58 13.03 -6.92
N GLU A 182 5.90 12.95 -8.21
CA GLU A 182 4.95 12.57 -9.27
C GLU A 182 5.07 11.08 -9.56
N VAL A 183 3.94 10.38 -9.58
CA VAL A 183 3.89 8.93 -9.84
C VAL A 183 4.24 8.63 -11.29
N VAL A 184 5.31 7.86 -11.47
CA VAL A 184 5.84 7.47 -12.78
C VAL A 184 5.42 6.06 -13.19
N ALA A 185 5.21 5.16 -12.22
CA ALA A 185 4.81 3.80 -12.50
C ALA A 185 4.11 3.11 -11.33
N ALA A 186 3.28 2.13 -11.66
CA ALA A 186 2.68 1.21 -10.70
C ALA A 186 2.68 -0.22 -11.27
N PHE A 187 3.11 -1.21 -10.49
CA PHE A 187 3.31 -2.58 -10.97
C PHE A 187 3.16 -3.65 -9.89
N TYR A 188 2.86 -4.86 -10.34
CA TYR A 188 2.98 -6.08 -9.53
C TYR A 188 4.36 -6.69 -9.71
N ALA A 189 5.00 -7.06 -8.62
CA ALA A 189 6.28 -7.74 -8.62
C ALA A 189 6.27 -8.91 -7.63
N ARG A 190 7.33 -9.72 -7.62
CA ARG A 190 7.49 -10.82 -6.67
C ARG A 190 8.78 -10.64 -5.89
N VAL A 191 8.76 -10.99 -4.60
CA VAL A 191 9.99 -11.14 -3.83
C VAL A 191 10.63 -12.45 -4.28
N LEU A 192 11.83 -12.35 -4.83
CA LEU A 192 12.56 -13.48 -5.39
C LEU A 192 13.36 -14.20 -4.29
N TYR A 193 13.41 -15.53 -4.36
CA TYR A 193 14.26 -16.32 -3.44
C TYR A 193 15.73 -15.99 -3.67
N GLN A 194 16.61 -16.18 -2.68
CA GLN A 194 18.03 -15.78 -2.78
C GLN A 194 18.74 -16.31 -4.03
N ASN A 195 18.40 -17.51 -4.48
CA ASN A 195 19.04 -18.17 -5.63
C ASN A 195 18.23 -18.04 -6.94
N GLU A 196 17.16 -17.24 -6.95
CA GLU A 196 16.33 -17.03 -8.12
C GLU A 196 16.84 -15.83 -8.93
N GLU A 197 17.05 -16.04 -10.23
CA GLU A 197 17.42 -14.98 -11.16
C GLU A 197 16.27 -13.98 -11.37
N GLY A 198 16.62 -12.73 -11.63
CA GLY A 198 15.66 -11.66 -11.90
C GLY A 198 15.97 -10.38 -11.15
N PHE A 199 15.47 -9.27 -11.69
CA PHE A 199 15.66 -7.93 -11.14
C PHE A 199 14.95 -7.80 -9.78
N ARG A 200 15.62 -7.20 -8.80
CA ARG A 200 15.10 -7.01 -7.42
C ARG A 200 14.85 -5.53 -7.18
N TYR A 201 13.68 -5.05 -7.57
CA TYR A 201 13.32 -3.64 -7.40
C TYR A 201 13.46 -3.16 -5.94
N TYR A 202 13.18 -4.03 -4.97
CA TYR A 202 13.33 -3.75 -3.53
C TYR A 202 14.79 -3.70 -3.04
N ARG A 203 15.77 -3.72 -3.95
CA ARG A 203 17.19 -3.48 -3.66
C ARG A 203 17.76 -2.30 -4.45
N PHE A 204 16.95 -1.65 -5.28
CA PHE A 204 17.36 -0.48 -6.02
C PHE A 204 17.19 0.74 -5.11
N ILE A 205 18.21 1.02 -4.29
CA ILE A 205 18.25 2.16 -3.37
C ILE A 205 19.20 3.23 -3.91
N ASP A 206 20.44 2.84 -4.21
CA ASP A 206 21.46 3.71 -4.80
C ASP A 206 21.93 3.10 -6.11
N ALA A 207 21.93 3.88 -7.18
CA ALA A 207 22.45 3.43 -8.47
C ALA A 207 23.97 3.43 -8.45
N GLU A 208 24.59 2.30 -8.82
CA GLU A 208 26.06 2.23 -8.93
C GLU A 208 26.57 3.15 -10.05
N ASP A 209 25.84 3.18 -11.17
CA ASP A 209 26.07 4.03 -12.33
C ASP A 209 24.79 4.20 -13.16
N GLU A 210 24.90 4.97 -14.25
CA GLU A 210 23.81 5.21 -15.20
C GLU A 210 23.29 3.91 -15.85
N SER A 211 24.13 2.89 -16.02
CA SER A 211 23.70 1.60 -16.58
C SER A 211 22.79 0.86 -15.60
N ALA A 212 23.17 0.81 -14.32
CA ALA A 212 22.35 0.19 -13.27
C ALA A 212 21.00 0.91 -13.11
N PHE A 213 20.98 2.24 -13.24
CA PHE A 213 19.74 3.01 -13.25
C PHE A 213 18.86 2.66 -14.46
N ASN A 214 19.44 2.62 -15.66
CA ASN A 214 18.69 2.25 -16.86
C ASN A 214 18.11 0.82 -16.80
N GLU A 215 18.80 -0.14 -16.16
CA GLU A 215 18.23 -1.47 -15.90
C GLU A 215 16.97 -1.40 -15.03
N TYR A 216 16.90 -0.47 -14.08
CA TYR A 216 15.70 -0.23 -13.28
C TYR A 216 14.58 0.41 -14.09
N VAL A 217 14.90 1.37 -14.97
CA VAL A 217 13.94 2.00 -15.89
C VAL A 217 13.32 0.95 -16.81
N ASP A 218 14.15 0.09 -17.41
CA ASP A 218 13.71 -1.00 -18.27
C ASP A 218 12.81 -1.97 -17.50
N PHE A 219 13.19 -2.34 -16.28
CA PHE A 219 12.35 -3.17 -15.41
C PHE A 219 10.98 -2.53 -15.14
N ILE A 220 10.94 -1.22 -14.83
CA ILE A 220 9.67 -0.51 -14.62
C ILE A 220 8.83 -0.54 -15.90
N ALA A 221 9.42 -0.19 -17.04
CA ALA A 221 8.72 -0.12 -18.32
C ALA A 221 8.11 -1.47 -18.75
N GLU A 222 8.79 -2.57 -18.43
CA GLU A 222 8.31 -3.94 -18.70
C GLU A 222 7.17 -4.38 -17.77
N ASN A 223 7.09 -3.85 -16.55
CA ASN A 223 6.18 -4.33 -15.51
C ASN A 223 5.03 -3.37 -15.17
N GLN A 224 5.09 -2.11 -15.61
CA GLN A 224 4.05 -1.11 -15.33
C GLN A 224 2.67 -1.53 -15.86
N CYS A 225 1.63 -1.23 -15.09
CA CYS A 225 0.25 -1.55 -15.43
C CYS A 225 -0.28 -0.73 -16.60
N TYR A 226 0.26 0.47 -16.81
CA TYR A 226 -0.03 1.41 -17.88
C TYR A 226 1.11 2.42 -17.99
N ASP A 227 1.19 3.13 -19.11
CA ASP A 227 2.15 4.21 -19.33
C ASP A 227 1.61 5.54 -18.78
N THR A 228 2.36 6.16 -17.87
CA THR A 228 2.02 7.47 -17.28
C THR A 228 2.41 8.64 -18.19
N GLY A 229 3.32 8.41 -19.14
CA GLY A 229 3.99 9.44 -19.94
C GLY A 229 5.04 10.25 -19.16
N VAL A 230 5.31 9.93 -17.89
CA VAL A 230 6.31 10.59 -17.05
C VAL A 230 7.57 9.73 -17.06
N GLY A 231 8.67 10.30 -17.58
CA GLY A 231 9.97 9.63 -17.61
C GLY A 231 10.75 9.82 -16.29
N ILE A 232 11.74 8.94 -16.09
CA ILE A 232 12.79 9.09 -15.09
C ILE A 232 14.15 9.01 -15.78
N GLU A 233 15.09 9.85 -15.35
CA GLU A 233 16.44 9.94 -15.87
C GLU A 233 17.47 9.75 -14.75
N TYR A 234 18.69 9.34 -15.13
CA TYR A 234 19.75 9.14 -14.14
C TYR A 234 20.07 10.44 -13.39
N GLY A 235 20.04 10.36 -12.07
CA GLY A 235 20.18 11.52 -11.16
C GLY A 235 18.85 11.99 -10.57
N ASP A 236 17.71 11.52 -11.08
CA ASP A 236 16.41 11.73 -10.44
C ASP A 236 16.35 11.07 -9.06
N ARG A 237 15.75 11.76 -8.09
CA ARG A 237 15.43 11.20 -6.78
C ARG A 237 14.06 10.53 -6.82
N LEU A 238 13.98 9.30 -6.36
CA LEU A 238 12.81 8.44 -6.45
C LEU A 238 12.25 8.11 -5.06
N LEU A 239 10.97 7.76 -5.05
CA LEU A 239 10.22 7.25 -3.92
C LEU A 239 9.46 6.00 -4.36
N THR A 240 9.71 4.88 -3.71
CA THR A 240 9.01 3.61 -3.95
C THR A 240 8.13 3.26 -2.76
N LEU A 241 6.82 3.19 -2.94
CA LEU A 241 5.89 2.65 -1.96
C LEU A 241 5.64 1.18 -2.26
N SER A 242 5.85 0.30 -1.29
CA SER A 242 5.82 -1.15 -1.50
C SER A 242 4.95 -1.86 -0.47
N THR A 243 3.98 -2.66 -0.94
CA THR A 243 3.08 -3.44 -0.10
C THR A 243 2.91 -4.89 -0.59
N CYS A 244 2.36 -5.76 0.25
CA CYS A 244 2.09 -7.16 -0.11
C CYS A 244 0.90 -7.25 -1.08
N ALA A 245 1.02 -8.08 -2.13
CA ALA A 245 -0.07 -8.41 -3.05
C ALA A 245 -0.50 -9.88 -2.84
N TYR A 246 -1.58 -10.09 -2.08
CA TYR A 246 -2.01 -11.44 -1.64
C TYR A 246 -2.54 -12.36 -2.74
N HIS A 247 -2.72 -11.85 -3.96
CA HIS A 247 -3.19 -12.62 -5.12
C HIS A 247 -2.07 -13.44 -5.78
N VAL A 248 -0.81 -13.24 -5.37
CA VAL A 248 0.38 -13.92 -5.88
C VAL A 248 1.25 -14.37 -4.69
N GLU A 249 1.80 -15.58 -4.73
CA GLU A 249 2.74 -16.05 -3.71
C GLU A 249 3.99 -15.15 -3.71
N ASN A 250 4.36 -14.59 -2.56
CA ASN A 250 5.40 -13.56 -2.43
C ASN A 250 5.17 -12.33 -3.33
N GLY A 251 3.92 -12.07 -3.71
CA GLY A 251 3.53 -10.92 -4.51
C GLY A 251 3.68 -9.63 -3.72
N ARG A 252 4.09 -8.58 -4.43
CA ARG A 252 4.07 -7.19 -3.96
C ARG A 252 3.45 -6.30 -5.01
N PHE A 253 2.87 -5.20 -4.56
CA PHE A 253 2.47 -4.10 -5.39
C PHE A 253 3.36 -2.90 -5.05
N ALA A 254 3.90 -2.25 -6.06
CA ALA A 254 4.78 -1.11 -5.89
C ALA A 254 4.30 0.08 -6.74
N VAL A 255 4.42 1.27 -6.16
CA VAL A 255 4.24 2.56 -6.84
C VAL A 255 5.57 3.29 -6.76
N VAL A 256 6.07 3.73 -7.91
CA VAL A 256 7.31 4.52 -8.02
C VAL A 256 6.93 5.93 -8.41
N ALA A 257 7.54 6.90 -7.74
CA ALA A 257 7.34 8.32 -7.99
C ALA A 257 8.69 9.04 -8.03
N ARG A 258 8.78 10.12 -8.80
CA ARG A 258 9.96 10.96 -8.96
C ARG A 258 9.77 12.28 -8.23
N LEU A 259 10.78 12.76 -7.53
CA LEU A 259 10.77 14.07 -6.87
C LEU A 259 10.51 15.17 -7.91
N VAL A 260 9.49 15.99 -7.68
CA VAL A 260 9.20 17.18 -8.46
C VAL A 260 10.19 18.26 -8.02
N THR A 261 10.95 18.81 -8.96
CA THR A 261 11.83 19.95 -8.71
C THR A 261 11.18 21.25 -9.17
N ASP A 262 11.66 22.40 -8.71
CA ASP A 262 11.11 23.72 -9.08
C ASP A 262 11.08 23.99 -10.60
N GLU A 263 11.78 23.17 -11.41
CA GLU A 263 11.76 23.23 -12.88
C GLU A 263 10.53 22.54 -13.49
N ASP A 264 9.82 21.70 -12.72
CA ASP A 264 8.69 20.86 -13.14
C ASP A 264 7.33 21.35 -12.63
N ASP A 265 7.27 22.49 -11.93
CA ASP A 265 6.08 22.97 -11.22
C ASP A 265 4.92 23.25 -12.21
N PRO A 266 3.77 22.53 -12.13
CA PRO A 266 2.64 22.83 -12.98
C PRO A 266 2.09 24.21 -12.61
N PRO A 267 1.77 25.08 -13.58
CA PRO A 267 1.30 26.42 -13.29
C PRO A 267 0.11 26.35 -12.35
N ALA A 268 0.23 27.05 -11.22
CA ALA A 268 -0.83 27.21 -10.23
C ALA A 268 -2.17 27.41 -10.96
N ALA A 269 -3.18 26.63 -10.58
CA ALA A 269 -4.52 26.74 -11.12
C ALA A 269 -5.06 28.14 -10.81
N ASP A 270 -4.80 29.08 -11.71
CA ASP A 270 -5.32 30.43 -11.63
C ASP A 270 -6.84 30.35 -11.69
N THR A 271 -7.45 30.95 -10.68
CA THR A 271 -8.88 31.10 -10.48
C THR A 271 -9.55 31.61 -11.75
N ALA A 272 -10.25 30.73 -12.46
CA ALA A 272 -11.16 31.12 -13.52
C ALA A 272 -12.45 31.65 -12.88
N ASP A 273 -12.48 32.97 -12.63
CA ASP A 273 -13.73 33.71 -12.48
C ASP A 273 -13.89 34.71 -13.64
N GLU A 274 -15.10 34.70 -14.20
CA GLU A 274 -15.73 35.62 -15.14
C GLU A 274 -15.05 36.07 -16.46
N ALA A 275 -15.58 35.51 -17.56
CA ALA A 275 -16.46 36.23 -18.53
C ALA A 275 -16.09 36.01 -20.02
N ALA A 276 -16.97 35.32 -20.76
CA ALA A 276 -17.60 35.87 -21.97
C ALA A 276 -18.56 34.85 -22.62
N ALA A 277 -19.76 35.35 -22.90
CA ALA A 277 -20.85 34.65 -23.55
C ALA A 277 -20.64 34.48 -25.07
N GLY A 278 -21.14 33.35 -25.59
CA GLY A 278 -21.91 33.28 -26.83
C GLY A 278 -21.15 33.03 -28.14
N SER A 279 -21.29 31.83 -28.69
CA SER A 279 -21.79 31.65 -30.07
C SER A 279 -22.05 30.18 -30.38
N SER A 280 -23.19 29.97 -31.02
CA SER A 280 -23.78 28.72 -31.50
C SER A 280 -23.04 28.04 -32.64
N GLY A 281 -23.18 26.71 -32.70
CA GLY A 281 -23.47 25.97 -33.94
C GLY A 281 -22.37 25.03 -34.43
N GLY A 282 -22.73 23.76 -34.68
CA GLY A 282 -21.92 22.88 -35.53
C GLY A 282 -22.02 21.39 -35.27
N LEU A 283 -23.14 20.79 -35.64
CA LEU A 283 -23.40 19.35 -35.73
C LEU A 283 -22.64 18.74 -36.93
N VAL A 284 -21.81 17.70 -36.75
CA VAL A 284 -21.51 16.67 -37.78
C VAL A 284 -21.14 15.34 -37.12
N ALA A 285 -21.79 14.27 -37.58
CA ALA A 285 -21.59 12.84 -37.24
C ALA A 285 -20.69 12.14 -38.30
N ILE A 286 -20.55 10.80 -38.19
CA ILE A 286 -20.04 9.81 -39.19
C ILE A 286 -18.56 9.43 -38.94
N GLU A 287 -18.05 8.19 -38.91
CA GLU A 287 -18.54 6.79 -39.00
C GLU A 287 -17.42 5.82 -38.53
N ASP A 288 -17.85 4.62 -38.10
CA ASP A 288 -17.28 3.26 -38.30
C ASP A 288 -15.81 2.87 -38.03
N GLY A 289 -15.69 1.71 -37.35
CA GLY A 289 -14.44 1.03 -36.94
C GLY A 289 -13.64 0.32 -38.06
N PRO A 290 -12.73 -0.62 -37.73
CA PRO A 290 -13.14 -1.93 -37.19
C PRO A 290 -12.20 -2.56 -36.14
N ALA A 291 -12.70 -3.67 -35.56
CA ALA A 291 -12.06 -4.57 -34.61
C ALA A 291 -10.87 -5.38 -35.18
N PRO A 292 -10.03 -5.98 -34.30
CA PRO A 292 -9.34 -7.25 -34.58
C PRO A 292 -9.85 -8.36 -33.62
N LEU A 293 -10.41 -9.46 -34.14
CA LEU A 293 -9.74 -10.70 -34.57
C LEU A 293 -9.33 -11.62 -33.40
N ALA A 294 -10.08 -12.71 -33.27
CA ALA A 294 -9.83 -13.82 -32.36
C ALA A 294 -8.79 -14.82 -32.94
N ALA A 295 -7.97 -15.41 -32.06
CA ALA A 295 -7.76 -16.87 -31.88
C ALA A 295 -6.33 -17.22 -31.41
N ALA A 296 -6.30 -18.06 -30.37
CA ALA A 296 -5.18 -18.80 -29.74
C ALA A 296 -4.55 -19.86 -30.69
N PRO A 297 -3.66 -20.83 -30.28
CA PRO A 297 -3.18 -21.20 -28.93
C PRO A 297 -1.71 -21.71 -28.78
N GLY A 298 -1.28 -21.84 -27.52
CA GLY A 298 -0.73 -23.09 -26.96
C GLY A 298 0.79 -23.37 -27.06
N SER A 299 1.41 -23.58 -25.89
CA SER A 299 2.34 -24.70 -25.65
C SER A 299 2.76 -24.79 -24.18
N GLU A 300 2.28 -25.81 -23.46
CA GLU A 300 2.97 -26.40 -22.31
C GLU A 300 4.25 -27.12 -22.77
N PRO A 301 5.20 -27.41 -21.85
CA PRO A 301 5.26 -28.80 -21.41
C PRO A 301 5.54 -29.05 -19.93
N ALA A 302 5.00 -30.20 -19.52
CA ALA A 302 5.26 -31.08 -18.38
C ALA A 302 6.70 -31.18 -17.82
N GLY A 303 6.79 -31.13 -16.48
CA GLY A 303 7.05 -32.31 -15.64
C GLY A 303 8.50 -32.69 -15.31
N ALA A 304 8.84 -32.71 -14.01
CA ALA A 304 9.53 -33.81 -13.33
C ALA A 304 9.70 -33.56 -11.82
N ASP A 305 9.37 -34.60 -11.04
CA ASP A 305 9.61 -34.75 -9.60
C ASP A 305 11.10 -34.69 -9.20
N ALA A 306 11.40 -34.17 -8.01
CA ALA A 306 12.07 -34.92 -6.94
C ALA A 306 12.28 -34.06 -5.69
N SER A 307 12.06 -34.70 -4.55
CA SER A 307 12.24 -34.24 -3.18
C SER A 307 13.68 -33.84 -2.83
N VAL A 308 13.84 -32.94 -1.84
CA VAL A 308 14.58 -33.16 -0.56
C VAL A 308 14.45 -31.91 0.32
N ALA A 309 14.42 -32.16 1.62
CA ALA A 309 13.97 -31.33 2.73
C ALA A 309 14.94 -30.22 3.21
N ALA A 310 14.32 -29.20 3.83
CA ALA A 310 14.78 -28.25 4.89
C ALA A 310 14.34 -26.83 4.48
N SER A 311 13.63 -26.01 5.27
CA SER A 311 13.63 -25.88 6.71
C SER A 311 12.23 -25.47 7.20
N ALA A 312 11.75 -26.19 8.21
CA ALA A 312 10.48 -25.93 8.87
C ALA A 312 10.73 -25.16 10.17
N VAL A 313 10.47 -23.84 10.20
CA VAL A 313 10.07 -23.09 11.40
C VAL A 313 9.25 -21.86 10.98
N TYR A 314 8.00 -22.05 10.56
CA TYR A 314 6.93 -21.06 10.81
C TYR A 314 5.56 -21.69 10.55
N SER A 315 5.03 -22.40 11.54
CA SER A 315 3.62 -22.81 11.54
C SER A 315 3.16 -23.04 12.97
N ARG A 316 2.68 -21.96 13.59
CA ARG A 316 1.78 -21.85 14.76
C ARG A 316 1.53 -20.34 14.90
N GLN A 317 0.35 -19.74 14.75
CA GLN A 317 -1.03 -20.18 14.58
C GLN A 317 -1.77 -19.02 13.88
N SER A 318 -2.24 -19.22 12.65
CA SER A 318 -3.35 -18.44 12.08
C SER A 318 -4.44 -19.42 11.67
N PHE A 319 -5.03 -20.05 12.69
CA PHE A 319 -6.25 -20.83 12.55
C PHE A 319 -7.35 -20.07 13.28
N SER A 320 -8.15 -19.28 12.57
CA SER A 320 -9.46 -18.90 13.10
C SER A 320 -10.47 -18.41 12.05
N THR A 321 -10.06 -17.71 10.99
CA THR A 321 -11.01 -17.07 10.06
C THR A 321 -11.35 -17.92 8.83
N ASP A 322 -10.40 -18.66 8.25
CA ASP A 322 -10.64 -19.41 7.00
C ASP A 322 -11.56 -20.64 7.16
N MET A 323 -11.62 -21.21 8.37
CA MET A 323 -12.55 -22.31 8.69
C MET A 323 -14.01 -21.85 8.74
N ILE A 324 -14.28 -20.56 8.96
CA ILE A 324 -15.64 -20.02 9.05
C ILE A 324 -16.25 -19.88 7.65
N PHE A 325 -15.47 -19.46 6.66
CA PHE A 325 -15.93 -19.33 5.28
C PHE A 325 -16.08 -20.67 4.56
N LEU A 326 -15.19 -21.64 4.82
CA LEU A 326 -15.33 -23.00 4.27
C LEU A 326 -16.60 -23.72 4.80
N ALA A 327 -16.98 -23.46 6.06
CA ALA A 327 -18.17 -24.04 6.67
C ALA A 327 -19.49 -23.45 6.11
N LEU A 328 -19.48 -22.19 5.66
CA LEU A 328 -20.63 -21.53 5.04
C LEU A 328 -20.85 -21.98 3.58
N GLY A 329 -19.79 -22.24 2.83
CA GLY A 329 -19.87 -22.71 1.43
C GLY A 329 -20.47 -24.11 1.26
N LEU A 330 -20.24 -25.01 2.22
CA LEU A 330 -20.75 -26.39 2.18
C LEU A 330 -22.24 -26.54 2.55
N LEU A 331 -22.87 -25.50 3.11
CA LEU A 331 -24.30 -25.49 3.45
C LEU A 331 -25.20 -24.99 2.29
N ALA A 332 -24.63 -24.31 1.29
CA ALA A 332 -25.39 -23.72 0.18
C ALA A 332 -25.66 -24.68 -1.00
N SER A 333 -24.95 -25.81 -1.10
CA SER A 333 -25.05 -26.76 -2.23
C SER A 333 -26.00 -27.94 -1.98
N GLY A 334 -26.73 -27.95 -0.85
CA GLY A 334 -27.45 -29.11 -0.35
C GLY A 334 -28.98 -29.08 -0.42
N THR A 335 -29.63 -28.33 -1.32
CA THR A 335 -31.09 -28.42 -1.50
C THR A 335 -31.53 -28.17 -2.94
N GLY A 336 -31.88 -29.24 -3.67
CA GLY A 336 -32.58 -29.14 -4.96
C GLY A 336 -33.07 -30.48 -5.50
N LEU A 337 -34.38 -30.54 -5.80
CA LEU A 337 -35.12 -31.49 -6.67
C LEU A 337 -35.45 -32.89 -6.07
N LEU A 338 -36.69 -33.43 -6.08
CA LEU A 338 -37.89 -33.21 -6.90
C LEU A 338 -39.19 -33.62 -6.17
N SER A 339 -40.27 -32.91 -6.51
CA SER A 339 -41.67 -33.20 -6.18
C SER A 339 -42.48 -33.47 -7.46
N LEU A 340 -43.32 -34.51 -7.40
CA LEU A 340 -44.58 -34.78 -8.12
C LEU A 340 -44.64 -34.84 -9.66
N SER A 341 -45.08 -35.98 -10.20
CA SER A 341 -46.43 -36.12 -10.79
C SER A 341 -46.72 -37.57 -11.20
N GLY A 342 -47.92 -38.06 -10.88
CA GLY A 342 -48.42 -39.35 -11.33
C GLY A 342 -49.35 -39.22 -12.54
N ALA A 343 -49.38 -40.26 -13.39
CA ALA A 343 -50.53 -40.64 -14.21
C ALA A 343 -50.32 -42.09 -14.69
N GLY A 344 -51.25 -42.97 -14.36
CA GLY A 344 -51.11 -44.42 -14.59
C GLY A 344 -51.52 -44.92 -15.96
N ARG A 345 -51.31 -46.22 -16.21
CA ARG A 345 -52.22 -47.12 -16.93
C ARG A 345 -51.73 -48.59 -16.94
N ARG A 346 -52.55 -49.44 -16.31
CA ARG A 346 -53.13 -50.72 -16.78
C ARG A 346 -52.29 -51.83 -17.48
N LYS A 347 -52.66 -53.05 -17.06
CA LYS A 347 -52.56 -54.40 -17.67
C LYS A 347 -51.17 -55.03 -17.57
N LYS A 348 -51.02 -56.29 -17.16
CA LYS A 348 -51.92 -57.45 -17.11
C LYS A 348 -51.45 -58.39 -16.01
#